data_AF-A0A1F6YLK5-F1
#
_entry.id   AF-A0A1F6YLK5-F1
#
_cell.length_a   1.000
_cell.length_b   1.000
_cell.length_c   1.000
_cell.angle_alpha   90.00
_cell.angle_beta   90.00
_cell.angle_gamma   90.00
#
_symmetry.space_group_name_H-M   'P 1'
#
loop_
_entity.id
_entity.type
_entity.pdbx_description
1 polymer ?
#
loop_
_entity_poly.entity_id
_entity_poly.type
_entity_poly.pdbx_seq_one_letter_code
_entity_poly.pdbx_strand_id
1 'polypeptide(L)'
;MAYIKNNMKNVLKVLFVLSLLLTSLGNVAHADINLTIRDGDIKILEETIPLPPAGTISLSDSGGTLHDIDTDNVLGFLGSIDQTNDKFEISEITDFGFSLYLKCITYSGIEKCDNWQYTVDDSYPDVGMDKTILSGGENVYVYFGPQNRVILSSGNITTDDTLTVTAQKYDYTNNTWLVRTEVTVGLTQPNPDNPFSPIEIMTSPVDGSGQATFSSISADSYSVGVKEDDGFGGYFYFPTESLTVTTPSPSSSSGSRSGGSSRRAKPAPVEEIKAKFDLEKAYEFLIGQQAEDGSFGGDLYTDWVALALAPGNNQTPVLKLIRHFGESKIEGMLLTDYERHAMALMALGLNPHNWSGENYIKKITDSFDGKQFGDMNQDNDDIFALIVLQNAGYGESDPMIKDGISFVLGAQRENGSWDESIDMTGAAIETLSAFSPTPGVGESLEKAKEFLKQSQKDNGGWNNSAPSTAWALQGILALGEKPEDWEKKNKTPADYLATLQDTDGGIKDGNAQNKIWNTAYIASVLSGKTWNQVMQKFAKPTVAETPVKKTTVKTTAVKTKPVNVGVPKKSENASVENTAAAINAAPPSPVPQPETPEKGWLMRLLESIFGPF
;
A
#
# COMPACT_ATOMS: atom_id res chain seq x y z
N MET A 1 -34.91 18.26 -26.15
CA MET A 1 -34.66 16.83 -25.85
C MET A 1 -35.88 16.15 -25.23
N ALA A 2 -36.34 16.55 -24.03
CA ALA A 2 -37.38 15.87 -23.22
C ALA A 2 -38.50 15.09 -23.96
N TYR A 3 -39.25 15.73 -24.87
CA TYR A 3 -40.35 15.06 -25.62
C TYR A 3 -39.88 13.82 -26.43
N ILE A 4 -38.65 13.85 -26.94
CA ILE A 4 -38.03 12.71 -27.63
C ILE A 4 -37.61 11.63 -26.63
N LYS A 5 -37.00 12.00 -25.48
CA LYS A 5 -36.62 11.05 -24.42
C LYS A 5 -37.85 10.31 -23.87
N ASN A 6 -38.98 10.99 -23.62
CA ASN A 6 -40.24 10.35 -23.21
C ASN A 6 -40.81 9.39 -24.26
N ASN A 7 -40.84 9.76 -25.54
CA ASN A 7 -41.29 8.84 -26.58
C ASN A 7 -40.37 7.63 -26.71
N MET A 8 -39.05 7.81 -26.52
CA MET A 8 -38.07 6.72 -26.54
C MET A 8 -38.25 5.79 -25.34
N LYS A 9 -38.39 6.31 -24.10
CA LYS A 9 -38.76 5.52 -22.91
C LYS A 9 -40.04 4.72 -23.15
N ASN A 10 -41.08 5.30 -23.73
CA ASN A 10 -42.34 4.59 -24.03
C ASN A 10 -42.17 3.46 -25.05
N VAL A 11 -41.28 3.60 -26.04
CA VAL A 11 -40.95 2.52 -26.98
C VAL A 11 -40.13 1.42 -26.29
N LEU A 12 -39.15 1.78 -25.46
CA LEU A 12 -38.35 0.81 -24.69
C LEU A 12 -39.20 0.03 -23.68
N LYS A 13 -40.13 0.67 -22.95
CA LYS A 13 -41.11 -0.01 -22.07
C LYS A 13 -41.87 -1.11 -22.82
N VAL A 14 -42.33 -0.84 -24.04
CA VAL A 14 -43.04 -1.83 -24.86
C VAL A 14 -42.11 -2.95 -25.33
N LEU A 15 -40.88 -2.63 -25.75
CA LEU A 15 -39.89 -3.62 -26.19
C LEU A 15 -39.40 -4.53 -25.04
N PHE A 16 -39.22 -3.98 -23.85
CA PHE A 16 -38.81 -4.72 -22.64
C PHE A 16 -39.91 -5.69 -22.18
N VAL A 17 -41.17 -5.24 -22.12
CA VAL A 17 -42.31 -6.13 -21.86
C VAL A 17 -42.43 -7.22 -22.95
N LEU A 18 -42.08 -6.91 -24.20
CA LEU A 18 -42.08 -7.88 -25.28
C LEU A 18 -40.92 -8.89 -25.18
N SER A 19 -39.72 -8.49 -24.72
CA SER A 19 -38.59 -9.41 -24.54
C SER A 19 -38.84 -10.38 -23.38
N LEU A 20 -39.40 -9.91 -22.25
CA LEU A 20 -39.86 -10.78 -21.16
C LEU A 20 -40.92 -11.82 -21.63
N LEU A 21 -41.73 -11.49 -22.64
CA LEU A 21 -42.70 -12.44 -23.21
C LEU A 21 -42.06 -13.46 -24.19
N LEU A 22 -40.89 -13.17 -24.75
CA LEU A 22 -40.20 -14.06 -25.69
C LEU A 22 -39.15 -14.99 -25.05
N THR A 23 -38.66 -14.71 -23.83
CA THR A 23 -37.58 -15.47 -23.16
C THR A 23 -38.00 -16.79 -22.52
N SER A 24 -39.24 -17.26 -22.73
CA SER A 24 -39.81 -18.50 -22.14
C SER A 24 -39.19 -19.83 -22.63
N LEU A 25 -38.02 -19.79 -23.28
CA LEU A 25 -37.30 -20.94 -23.82
C LEU A 25 -35.80 -20.90 -23.50
N GLY A 26 -35.45 -21.24 -22.25
CA GLY A 26 -34.16 -21.90 -21.95
C GLY A 26 -33.15 -21.18 -21.05
N ASN A 27 -33.35 -19.91 -20.69
CA ASN A 27 -32.47 -19.26 -19.71
C ASN A 27 -32.80 -19.67 -18.27
N VAL A 28 -31.77 -19.61 -17.42
CA VAL A 28 -31.96 -19.61 -15.96
C VAL A 28 -32.71 -18.33 -15.58
N ALA A 29 -33.81 -18.47 -14.85
CA ALA A 29 -34.46 -17.32 -14.23
C ALA A 29 -33.64 -16.92 -13.01
N HIS A 30 -32.95 -15.78 -13.10
CA HIS A 30 -32.40 -15.09 -11.93
C HIS A 30 -33.55 -14.68 -11.00
N ALA A 31 -33.32 -14.63 -9.70
CA ALA A 31 -34.33 -14.12 -8.77
C ALA A 31 -34.42 -12.59 -8.86
N ASP A 32 -35.58 -12.04 -8.52
CA ASP A 32 -35.82 -10.60 -8.59
C ASP A 32 -35.02 -9.85 -7.51
N ILE A 33 -34.49 -8.68 -7.86
CA ILE A 33 -33.77 -7.77 -6.95
C ILE A 33 -34.78 -6.94 -6.16
N ASN A 34 -34.60 -6.81 -4.85
CA ASN A 34 -35.40 -5.87 -4.03
C ASN A 34 -34.70 -4.51 -4.02
N LEU A 35 -35.16 -3.56 -4.84
CA LEU A 35 -34.55 -2.25 -4.97
C LEU A 35 -35.32 -1.16 -4.21
N THR A 36 -34.61 -0.42 -3.35
CA THR A 36 -35.09 0.83 -2.76
C THR A 36 -34.18 2.00 -3.12
N ILE A 37 -34.74 3.07 -3.70
CA ILE A 37 -34.06 4.36 -3.93
C ILE A 37 -34.71 5.42 -3.04
N ARG A 38 -33.93 6.18 -2.24
CA ARG A 38 -34.51 7.16 -1.30
C ARG A 38 -33.72 8.46 -1.09
N ASP A 39 -34.44 9.51 -0.68
CA ASP A 39 -33.92 10.78 -0.15
C ASP A 39 -34.62 11.07 1.19
N GLY A 40 -33.96 10.77 2.31
CA GLY A 40 -34.59 10.82 3.64
C GLY A 40 -35.90 10.01 3.70
N ASP A 41 -37.01 10.67 4.04
CA ASP A 41 -38.35 10.07 4.08
C ASP A 41 -38.94 9.76 2.68
N ILE A 42 -38.41 10.34 1.61
CA ILE A 42 -38.90 10.14 0.25
C ILE A 42 -38.35 8.82 -0.29
N LYS A 43 -39.18 7.77 -0.33
CA LYS A 43 -38.91 6.59 -1.16
C LYS A 43 -39.25 6.92 -2.62
N ILE A 44 -38.21 7.14 -3.42
CA ILE A 44 -38.26 7.45 -4.84
C ILE A 44 -38.69 6.20 -5.62
N LEU A 45 -38.15 5.05 -5.23
CA LEU A 45 -38.51 3.72 -5.70
C LEU A 45 -38.44 2.73 -4.53
N GLU A 46 -39.34 1.74 -4.50
CA GLU A 46 -39.33 0.60 -3.58
C GLU A 46 -40.11 -0.52 -4.27
N GLU A 47 -39.40 -1.33 -5.06
CA GLU A 47 -40.00 -2.35 -5.95
C GLU A 47 -39.08 -3.58 -6.05
N THR A 48 -39.69 -4.76 -6.12
CA THR A 48 -39.02 -6.02 -6.49
C THR A 48 -39.00 -6.10 -8.02
N ILE A 49 -37.82 -6.13 -8.62
CA ILE A 49 -37.60 -5.95 -10.07
C ILE A 49 -36.72 -7.11 -10.61
N PRO A 50 -37.12 -7.82 -11.68
CA PRO A 50 -36.30 -8.85 -12.28
C PRO A 50 -34.94 -8.33 -12.76
N LEU A 51 -33.86 -9.05 -12.43
CA LEU A 51 -32.54 -8.75 -12.98
C LEU A 51 -32.59 -8.89 -14.52
N PRO A 52 -32.16 -7.87 -15.31
CA PRO A 52 -32.13 -7.97 -16.76
C PRO A 52 -31.22 -9.12 -17.23
N PRO A 53 -31.49 -9.72 -18.40
CA PRO A 53 -30.53 -10.60 -19.04
C PRO A 53 -29.19 -9.90 -19.29
N ALA A 54 -28.09 -10.63 -19.17
CA ALA A 54 -26.75 -10.13 -19.44
C ALA A 54 -26.63 -9.49 -20.84
N GLY A 55 -26.05 -8.30 -20.88
CA GLY A 55 -25.92 -7.42 -22.04
C GLY A 55 -25.42 -6.06 -21.57
N THR A 56 -25.49 -5.02 -22.40
CA THR A 56 -25.06 -3.67 -22.04
C THR A 56 -26.14 -2.62 -22.25
N ILE A 57 -26.03 -1.51 -21.52
CA ILE A 57 -26.72 -0.25 -21.80
C ILE A 57 -25.71 0.89 -21.97
N SER A 58 -26.03 1.87 -22.81
CA SER A 58 -25.22 3.08 -22.93
C SER A 58 -25.78 4.21 -22.06
N LEU A 59 -24.97 4.75 -21.14
CA LEU A 59 -25.25 5.99 -20.41
C LEU A 59 -24.32 7.12 -20.87
N SER A 60 -24.72 8.38 -20.68
CA SER A 60 -23.89 9.55 -21.03
C SER A 60 -23.24 10.14 -19.81
N ASP A 61 -21.92 10.40 -19.86
CA ASP A 61 -21.24 11.22 -18.86
C ASP A 61 -21.53 12.73 -19.03
N SER A 62 -20.99 13.51 -18.10
CA SER A 62 -21.05 14.98 -18.07
C SER A 62 -20.32 15.69 -19.22
N GLY A 63 -19.41 15.01 -19.92
CA GLY A 63 -18.77 15.46 -21.17
C GLY A 63 -19.61 15.18 -22.42
N GLY A 64 -20.63 14.33 -22.32
CA GLY A 64 -21.42 13.83 -23.45
C GLY A 64 -20.87 12.56 -24.10
N THR A 65 -19.90 11.89 -23.47
CA THR A 65 -19.38 10.59 -23.91
C THR A 65 -20.38 9.50 -23.55
N LEU A 66 -20.64 8.57 -24.48
CA LEU A 66 -21.42 7.37 -24.19
C LEU A 66 -20.50 6.27 -23.66
N HIS A 67 -20.86 5.72 -22.50
CA HIS A 67 -20.21 4.59 -21.85
C HIS A 67 -21.15 3.39 -21.90
N ASP A 68 -20.68 2.26 -22.42
CA ASP A 68 -21.42 0.99 -22.39
C ASP A 68 -21.14 0.28 -21.06
N ILE A 69 -22.20 -0.10 -20.35
CA ILE A 69 -22.19 -0.60 -18.98
C ILE A 69 -22.97 -1.92 -18.95
N ASP A 70 -22.39 -2.98 -18.39
CA ASP A 70 -23.04 -4.28 -18.29
C ASP A 70 -24.32 -4.21 -17.43
N THR A 71 -25.37 -4.90 -17.82
CA THR A 71 -26.72 -4.81 -17.20
C THR A 71 -26.84 -5.52 -15.85
N ASP A 72 -25.82 -6.28 -15.45
CA ASP A 72 -25.77 -7.08 -14.23
C ASP A 72 -25.02 -6.40 -13.07
N ASN A 73 -24.34 -5.26 -13.27
CA ASN A 73 -23.86 -4.44 -12.15
C ASN A 73 -24.93 -3.43 -11.67
N VAL A 74 -24.78 -2.90 -10.45
CA VAL A 74 -25.75 -1.98 -9.83
C VAL A 74 -26.02 -0.75 -10.70
N LEU A 75 -25.02 -0.14 -11.34
CA LEU A 75 -25.21 1.03 -12.20
C LEU A 75 -25.98 0.68 -13.49
N GLY A 76 -25.63 -0.42 -14.15
CA GLY A 76 -26.31 -0.92 -15.34
C GLY A 76 -27.76 -1.34 -15.07
N PHE A 77 -28.01 -1.94 -13.90
CA PHE A 77 -29.34 -2.26 -13.40
C PHE A 77 -30.19 -1.00 -13.18
N LEU A 78 -29.66 0.01 -12.47
CA LEU A 78 -30.33 1.30 -12.26
C LEU A 78 -30.61 2.04 -13.57
N GLY A 79 -29.66 2.05 -14.51
CA GLY A 79 -29.85 2.67 -15.83
C GLY A 79 -30.89 1.94 -16.69
N SER A 80 -30.99 0.62 -16.57
CA SER A 80 -32.03 -0.18 -17.24
C SER A 80 -33.43 0.16 -16.71
N ILE A 81 -33.52 0.50 -15.42
CA ILE A 81 -34.74 0.98 -14.79
C ILE A 81 -35.04 2.42 -15.21
N ASP A 82 -34.08 3.35 -15.27
CA ASP A 82 -34.29 4.71 -15.81
C ASP A 82 -34.86 4.65 -17.25
N GLN A 83 -34.31 3.81 -18.13
CA GLN A 83 -34.82 3.65 -19.50
C GLN A 83 -36.31 3.23 -19.59
N THR A 84 -36.86 2.61 -18.53
CA THR A 84 -38.22 2.05 -18.49
C THR A 84 -39.15 2.67 -17.43
N ASN A 85 -38.62 3.44 -16.48
CA ASN A 85 -39.34 4.05 -15.36
C ASN A 85 -39.23 5.59 -15.43
N ASP A 86 -40.21 6.30 -14.87
CA ASP A 86 -40.26 7.78 -14.88
C ASP A 86 -40.28 8.37 -13.46
N LYS A 87 -40.09 7.53 -12.42
CA LYS A 87 -39.94 7.95 -11.02
C LYS A 87 -38.64 8.69 -10.76
N PHE A 88 -37.58 8.31 -11.46
CA PHE A 88 -36.27 8.95 -11.43
C PHE A 88 -35.62 8.97 -12.83
N GLU A 89 -34.55 9.75 -12.95
CA GLU A 89 -33.68 9.87 -14.12
C GLU A 89 -32.24 9.97 -13.62
N ILE A 90 -31.31 9.15 -14.14
CA ILE A 90 -29.87 9.34 -13.91
C ILE A 90 -29.47 10.52 -14.80
N SER A 91 -29.32 11.69 -14.20
CA SER A 91 -29.11 12.93 -14.95
C SER A 91 -27.64 13.21 -15.25
N GLU A 92 -26.71 12.69 -14.44
CA GLU A 92 -25.27 12.80 -14.68
C GLU A 92 -24.51 11.59 -14.09
N ILE A 93 -23.58 11.04 -14.86
CA ILE A 93 -22.50 10.18 -14.36
C ILE A 93 -21.15 10.85 -14.64
N THR A 94 -20.12 10.49 -13.87
CA THR A 94 -18.74 10.96 -14.06
C THR A 94 -17.81 9.78 -14.25
N ASP A 95 -17.04 9.78 -15.33
CA ASP A 95 -15.96 8.82 -15.53
C ASP A 95 -14.69 9.30 -14.81
N PHE A 96 -14.16 8.48 -13.90
CA PHE A 96 -12.87 8.69 -13.24
C PHE A 96 -11.72 7.89 -13.88
N GLY A 97 -11.97 7.21 -15.00
CA GLY A 97 -11.01 6.38 -15.74
C GLY A 97 -10.87 4.95 -15.18
N PHE A 98 -11.18 4.74 -13.90
CA PHE A 98 -11.22 3.42 -13.24
C PHE A 98 -12.64 2.97 -12.86
N SER A 99 -13.57 3.90 -12.62
CA SER A 99 -14.97 3.64 -12.25
C SER A 99 -15.89 4.75 -12.76
N LEU A 100 -17.12 4.36 -13.14
CA LEU A 100 -18.21 5.25 -13.50
C LEU A 100 -19.02 5.61 -12.25
N TYR A 101 -18.86 6.85 -11.77
CA TYR A 101 -19.57 7.36 -10.60
C TYR A 101 -20.98 7.83 -10.96
N LEU A 102 -21.99 7.28 -10.28
CA LEU A 102 -23.35 7.80 -10.29
C LEU A 102 -23.36 9.15 -9.55
N LYS A 103 -23.30 10.24 -10.31
CA LYS A 103 -23.15 11.58 -9.75
C LYS A 103 -24.49 12.17 -9.34
N CYS A 104 -25.46 12.20 -10.26
CA CYS A 104 -26.75 12.89 -10.06
C CYS A 104 -27.95 12.01 -10.41
N ILE A 105 -29.00 12.10 -9.59
CA ILE A 105 -30.34 11.60 -9.91
C ILE A 105 -31.33 12.76 -9.79
N THR A 106 -32.22 12.85 -10.78
CA THR A 106 -33.39 13.72 -10.77
C THR A 106 -34.66 12.92 -10.49
N TYR A 107 -35.49 13.36 -9.54
CA TYR A 107 -36.80 12.79 -9.20
C TYR A 107 -37.77 13.89 -8.80
N SER A 108 -39.05 13.79 -9.23
CA SER A 108 -40.08 14.81 -8.94
C SER A 108 -39.73 16.27 -9.35
N GLY A 109 -38.74 16.46 -10.22
CA GLY A 109 -38.21 17.79 -10.60
C GLY A 109 -37.17 18.38 -9.63
N ILE A 110 -36.68 17.58 -8.69
CA ILE A 110 -35.54 17.88 -7.80
C ILE A 110 -34.35 17.06 -8.29
N GLU A 111 -33.21 17.72 -8.48
CA GLU A 111 -31.93 17.06 -8.76
C GLU A 111 -31.08 17.01 -7.48
N LYS A 112 -30.43 15.87 -7.25
CA LYS A 112 -29.51 15.64 -6.13
C LYS A 112 -28.22 15.01 -6.64
N CYS A 113 -27.08 15.57 -6.24
CA CYS A 113 -25.76 15.20 -6.75
C CYS A 113 -24.74 14.94 -5.63
N ASP A 114 -23.68 14.20 -5.96
CA ASP A 114 -22.42 14.07 -5.19
C ASP A 114 -22.55 13.47 -3.78
N ASN A 115 -23.66 12.82 -3.45
CA ASN A 115 -23.86 12.14 -2.16
C ASN A 115 -24.85 10.95 -2.24
N TRP A 116 -24.79 10.20 -3.34
CA TRP A 116 -25.50 8.93 -3.50
C TRP A 116 -24.66 7.77 -2.97
N GLN A 117 -25.17 7.10 -1.95
CA GLN A 117 -24.60 5.90 -1.33
C GLN A 117 -25.38 4.67 -1.78
N TYR A 118 -24.80 3.47 -1.63
CA TYR A 118 -25.52 2.22 -1.86
C TYR A 118 -25.07 1.09 -0.94
N THR A 119 -25.93 0.08 -0.78
CA THR A 119 -25.62 -1.22 -0.17
C THR A 119 -26.21 -2.37 -0.97
N VAL A 120 -25.62 -3.55 -0.81
CA VAL A 120 -26.12 -4.83 -1.33
C VAL A 120 -26.11 -5.85 -0.19
N ASP A 121 -27.27 -6.44 0.11
CA ASP A 121 -27.51 -7.34 1.25
C ASP A 121 -26.93 -6.83 2.58
N ASP A 122 -27.35 -5.60 2.91
CA ASP A 122 -26.95 -4.78 4.06
C ASP A 122 -25.44 -4.41 4.16
N SER A 123 -24.59 -4.88 3.24
CA SER A 123 -23.18 -4.53 3.14
C SER A 123 -22.93 -3.30 2.25
N TYR A 124 -21.96 -2.48 2.62
CA TYR A 124 -21.41 -1.43 1.75
C TYR A 124 -20.25 -2.03 0.94
N PRO A 125 -20.28 -2.05 -0.41
CA PRO A 125 -19.14 -2.52 -1.19
C PRO A 125 -18.06 -1.44 -1.30
N ASP A 126 -16.78 -1.85 -1.23
CA ASP A 126 -15.61 -0.95 -1.33
C ASP A 126 -15.31 -0.47 -2.77
N VAL A 127 -16.27 -0.59 -3.69
CA VAL A 127 -16.12 -0.30 -5.12
C VAL A 127 -17.31 0.50 -5.67
N GLY A 128 -17.17 1.08 -6.86
CA GLY A 128 -18.25 1.79 -7.54
C GLY A 128 -19.44 0.90 -7.91
N MET A 129 -20.62 1.51 -8.06
CA MET A 129 -21.85 0.82 -8.49
C MET A 129 -21.70 0.12 -9.87
N ASP A 130 -20.74 0.56 -10.68
CA ASP A 130 -20.38 -0.03 -11.96
C ASP A 130 -19.54 -1.31 -11.86
N LYS A 131 -19.04 -1.66 -10.66
CA LYS A 131 -18.22 -2.86 -10.40
C LYS A 131 -18.93 -3.93 -9.57
N THR A 132 -19.93 -3.57 -8.77
CA THR A 132 -20.68 -4.55 -7.97
C THR A 132 -21.70 -5.29 -8.82
N ILE A 133 -21.37 -6.54 -9.16
CA ILE A 133 -22.20 -7.47 -9.94
C ILE A 133 -23.31 -8.05 -9.05
N LEU A 134 -24.52 -8.16 -9.60
CA LEU A 134 -25.71 -8.78 -9.03
C LEU A 134 -25.95 -10.15 -9.68
N SER A 135 -26.45 -11.10 -8.90
CA SER A 135 -26.72 -12.49 -9.32
C SER A 135 -28.21 -12.86 -9.31
N GLY A 136 -29.05 -12.06 -8.65
CA GLY A 136 -30.50 -12.20 -8.56
C GLY A 136 -30.95 -12.64 -7.17
N GLY A 137 -31.81 -11.84 -6.54
CA GLY A 137 -32.34 -12.08 -5.19
C GLY A 137 -31.79 -11.13 -4.11
N GLU A 138 -30.80 -10.31 -4.44
CA GLU A 138 -30.18 -9.35 -3.52
C GLU A 138 -31.12 -8.20 -3.13
N ASN A 139 -30.85 -7.61 -1.97
CA ASN A 139 -31.51 -6.42 -1.46
C ASN A 139 -30.59 -5.21 -1.69
N VAL A 140 -30.97 -4.32 -2.61
CA VAL A 140 -30.18 -3.17 -3.02
C VAL A 140 -30.83 -1.90 -2.50
N TYR A 141 -30.11 -1.15 -1.67
CA TYR A 141 -30.49 0.22 -1.31
C TYR A 141 -29.60 1.21 -2.04
N VAL A 142 -30.19 2.28 -2.55
CA VAL A 142 -29.51 3.48 -3.03
C VAL A 142 -30.11 4.67 -2.29
N TYR A 143 -29.29 5.50 -1.66
CA TYR A 143 -29.82 6.59 -0.84
C TYR A 143 -28.99 7.87 -0.91
N PHE A 144 -29.66 9.01 -0.80
CA PHE A 144 -29.01 10.31 -0.72
C PHE A 144 -28.70 10.69 0.73
N GLY A 145 -27.45 11.06 1.00
CA GLY A 145 -26.97 11.51 2.32
C GLY A 145 -25.75 10.73 2.82
N PRO A 146 -25.00 11.26 3.80
CA PRO A 146 -23.79 10.62 4.29
C PRO A 146 -24.12 9.38 5.14
N GLN A 147 -23.25 8.37 5.10
CA GLN A 147 -23.39 7.13 5.89
C GLN A 147 -23.30 7.37 7.41
N ASN A 148 -22.64 8.44 7.82
CA ASN A 148 -22.29 8.78 9.20
C ASN A 148 -22.53 10.28 9.45
N ARG A 149 -22.62 10.70 10.72
CA ARG A 149 -22.57 12.11 11.13
C ARG A 149 -22.04 12.31 12.54
N VAL A 150 -21.74 13.56 12.88
CA VAL A 150 -21.55 14.01 14.27
C VAL A 150 -22.62 15.05 14.65
N ILE A 151 -22.90 15.18 15.95
CA ILE A 151 -23.78 16.23 16.51
C ILE A 151 -23.04 16.87 17.69
N LEU A 152 -22.84 18.18 17.63
CA LEU A 152 -22.18 18.96 18.68
C LEU A 152 -23.20 19.42 19.73
N SER A 153 -22.83 19.43 21.01
CA SER A 153 -23.65 20.02 22.08
C SER A 153 -23.85 21.53 21.90
N SER A 154 -22.90 22.21 21.25
CA SER A 154 -23.04 23.55 20.68
C SER A 154 -22.00 23.78 19.58
N GLY A 155 -22.37 24.45 18.50
CA GLY A 155 -21.41 24.95 17.50
C GLY A 155 -20.67 26.23 17.92
N ASN A 156 -20.99 26.81 19.08
CA ASN A 156 -20.33 27.99 19.66
C ASN A 156 -20.11 27.79 21.16
N ILE A 157 -18.86 27.90 21.63
CA ILE A 157 -18.48 27.74 23.05
C ILE A 157 -17.41 28.76 23.47
N THR A 158 -17.04 28.77 24.76
CA THR A 158 -15.85 29.45 25.27
C THR A 158 -14.72 28.47 25.62
N THR A 159 -13.51 28.98 25.89
CA THR A 159 -12.35 28.17 26.34
C THR A 159 -12.58 27.41 27.65
N ASP A 160 -13.55 27.86 28.45
CA ASP A 160 -13.85 27.34 29.79
C ASP A 160 -14.96 26.27 29.74
N ASP A 161 -15.65 26.15 28.60
CA ASP A 161 -16.72 25.18 28.38
C ASP A 161 -16.18 23.78 28.03
N THR A 162 -17.10 22.81 28.03
CA THR A 162 -16.84 21.43 27.57
C THR A 162 -17.74 21.12 26.39
N LEU A 163 -17.15 20.69 25.28
CA LEU A 163 -17.86 20.20 24.11
C LEU A 163 -18.12 18.71 24.26
N THR A 164 -19.34 18.28 23.93
CA THR A 164 -19.67 16.87 23.75
C THR A 164 -20.13 16.67 22.31
N VAL A 165 -19.62 15.63 21.66
CA VAL A 165 -19.88 15.31 20.26
C VAL A 165 -20.44 13.91 20.15
N THR A 166 -21.65 13.76 19.63
CA THR A 166 -22.30 12.44 19.44
C THR A 166 -22.07 11.95 18.02
N ALA A 167 -21.37 10.84 17.85
CA ALA A 167 -21.22 10.16 16.55
C ALA A 167 -22.42 9.24 16.27
N GLN A 168 -22.90 9.24 15.03
CA GLN A 168 -24.05 8.44 14.59
C GLN A 168 -23.82 7.82 13.21
N LYS A 169 -24.38 6.62 13.00
CA LYS A 169 -24.45 5.94 11.70
C LYS A 169 -25.88 6.00 11.18
N TYR A 170 -26.05 6.19 9.87
CA TYR A 170 -27.35 6.24 9.23
C TYR A 170 -27.92 4.83 9.04
N ASP A 171 -29.14 4.62 9.52
CA ASP A 171 -30.00 3.50 9.17
C ASP A 171 -30.87 3.92 7.99
N TYR A 172 -30.39 3.58 6.80
CA TYR A 172 -31.02 3.82 5.52
C TYR A 172 -32.29 2.97 5.29
N THR A 173 -32.56 1.96 6.12
CA THR A 173 -33.79 1.15 6.01
C THR A 173 -34.97 1.92 6.63
N ASN A 174 -34.81 2.46 7.85
CA ASN A 174 -35.88 3.16 8.57
C ASN A 174 -35.80 4.70 8.50
N ASN A 175 -34.77 5.30 7.86
CA ASN A 175 -34.44 6.74 7.96
C ASN A 175 -34.21 7.16 9.43
N THR A 176 -33.41 6.38 10.15
CA THR A 176 -33.03 6.71 11.54
C THR A 176 -31.53 6.88 11.68
N TRP A 177 -31.10 7.40 12.83
CA TRP A 177 -29.70 7.61 13.14
C TRP A 177 -29.35 6.87 14.42
N LEU A 178 -28.57 5.81 14.26
CA LEU A 178 -28.11 4.93 15.33
C LEU A 178 -26.85 5.50 15.96
N VAL A 179 -26.61 5.17 17.22
CA VAL A 179 -25.34 5.49 17.91
C VAL A 179 -24.18 4.79 17.19
N ARG A 180 -23.10 5.53 16.86
CA ARG A 180 -21.86 4.95 16.34
C ARG A 180 -20.83 4.91 17.47
N THR A 181 -20.51 3.71 17.94
CA THR A 181 -19.43 3.45 18.90
C THR A 181 -18.10 3.16 18.17
N GLU A 182 -17.03 2.93 18.93
CA GLU A 182 -15.73 2.41 18.42
C GLU A 182 -15.04 3.30 17.37
N VAL A 183 -15.35 4.60 17.38
CA VAL A 183 -14.72 5.62 16.52
C VAL A 183 -14.07 6.74 17.32
N THR A 184 -13.17 7.47 16.67
CA THR A 184 -12.55 8.67 17.23
C THR A 184 -13.14 9.91 16.56
N VAL A 185 -13.55 10.90 17.35
CA VAL A 185 -13.88 12.25 16.84
C VAL A 185 -12.62 13.10 16.92
N GLY A 186 -12.39 13.98 15.94
CA GLY A 186 -11.35 15.00 16.00
C GLY A 186 -11.86 16.41 15.79
N LEU A 187 -11.19 17.36 16.43
CA LEU A 187 -11.20 18.79 16.14
C LEU A 187 -10.00 19.09 15.26
N THR A 188 -10.25 19.67 14.08
CA THR A 188 -9.22 19.95 13.09
C THR A 188 -9.30 21.38 12.57
N GLN A 189 -8.21 21.86 11.98
CA GLN A 189 -8.15 23.16 11.29
C GLN A 189 -7.71 22.98 9.82
N PRO A 190 -8.09 23.89 8.91
CA PRO A 190 -7.62 23.84 7.53
C PRO A 190 -6.10 23.83 7.46
N ASN A 191 -5.54 22.87 6.74
CA ASN A 191 -4.10 22.79 6.48
C ASN A 191 -3.77 23.56 5.19
N PRO A 192 -3.00 24.68 5.24
CA PRO A 192 -2.68 25.46 4.05
C PRO A 192 -1.78 24.72 3.05
N ASP A 193 -1.00 23.75 3.53
CA ASP A 193 0.00 23.04 2.73
C ASP A 193 -0.55 21.74 2.11
N ASN A 194 -1.63 21.17 2.67
CA ASN A 194 -2.38 20.05 2.08
C ASN A 194 -3.89 20.17 2.40
N PRO A 195 -4.75 20.61 1.46
CA PRO A 195 -6.17 20.82 1.71
C PRO A 195 -6.98 19.53 1.94
N PHE A 196 -6.41 18.35 1.66
CA PHE A 196 -7.06 17.05 1.86
C PHE A 196 -6.80 16.44 3.25
N SER A 197 -5.70 16.81 3.90
CA SER A 197 -5.33 16.34 5.25
C SER A 197 -5.31 17.51 6.24
N PRO A 198 -6.44 17.83 6.91
CA PRO A 198 -6.53 18.95 7.84
C PRO A 198 -5.65 18.72 9.08
N ILE A 199 -5.26 19.81 9.75
CA ILE A 199 -4.40 19.75 10.94
C ILE A 199 -5.21 19.21 12.11
N GLU A 200 -4.87 18.02 12.62
CA GLU A 200 -5.43 17.48 13.86
C GLU A 200 -4.98 18.33 15.05
N ILE A 201 -5.94 18.91 15.81
CA ILE A 201 -5.66 19.70 17.00
C ILE A 201 -5.92 18.89 18.27
N MET A 202 -7.03 18.15 18.31
CA MET A 202 -7.35 17.21 19.38
C MET A 202 -8.22 16.07 18.84
N THR A 203 -8.03 14.88 19.38
CA THR A 203 -8.89 13.70 19.16
C THR A 203 -9.41 13.14 20.48
N SER A 204 -10.58 12.50 20.44
CA SER A 204 -11.24 11.91 21.60
C SER A 204 -12.08 10.71 21.13
N PRO A 205 -11.87 9.49 21.66
CA PRO A 205 -12.68 8.33 21.32
C PRO A 205 -14.10 8.48 21.87
N VAL A 206 -15.08 7.94 21.16
CA VAL A 206 -16.47 7.93 21.65
C VAL A 206 -16.68 6.87 22.73
N ASP A 207 -17.53 7.18 23.71
CA ASP A 207 -17.95 6.22 24.72
C ASP A 207 -19.04 5.24 24.20
N GLY A 208 -19.53 4.36 25.09
CA GLY A 208 -20.62 3.42 24.78
C GLY A 208 -21.98 4.04 24.48
N SER A 209 -22.10 5.38 24.51
CA SER A 209 -23.25 6.15 24.04
C SER A 209 -22.96 6.94 22.75
N GLY A 210 -21.80 6.71 22.13
CA GLY A 210 -21.32 7.42 20.94
C GLY A 210 -20.84 8.84 21.23
N GLN A 211 -20.58 9.21 22.49
CA GLN A 211 -20.19 10.56 22.86
C GLN A 211 -18.68 10.68 23.10
N ALA A 212 -18.03 11.54 22.32
CA ALA A 212 -16.68 12.04 22.57
C ALA A 212 -16.74 13.38 23.32
N THR A 213 -15.78 13.65 24.20
CA THR A 213 -15.75 14.88 25.02
C THR A 213 -14.42 15.62 24.88
N PHE A 214 -14.49 16.95 24.79
CA PHE A 214 -13.34 17.85 24.63
C PHE A 214 -13.46 19.04 25.59
N SER A 215 -12.34 19.47 26.17
CA SER A 215 -12.28 20.61 27.09
C SER A 215 -10.92 21.32 26.98
N SER A 216 -10.77 22.50 27.58
CA SER A 216 -9.56 23.34 27.44
C SER A 216 -9.20 23.68 25.99
N ILE A 217 -10.23 23.82 25.14
CA ILE A 217 -10.10 24.10 23.71
C ILE A 217 -9.60 25.54 23.52
N SER A 218 -8.58 25.75 22.70
CA SER A 218 -8.09 27.10 22.36
C SER A 218 -9.15 27.91 21.60
N ALA A 219 -9.17 29.23 21.79
CA ALA A 219 -10.11 30.13 21.12
C ALA A 219 -9.76 30.31 19.63
N ASP A 220 -10.40 29.51 18.77
CA ASP A 220 -10.31 29.55 17.31
C ASP A 220 -11.54 28.87 16.66
N SER A 221 -11.57 28.79 15.34
CA SER A 221 -12.53 27.99 14.57
C SER A 221 -11.97 26.60 14.26
N TYR A 222 -12.84 25.58 14.28
CA TYR A 222 -12.50 24.18 14.00
C TYR A 222 -13.57 23.49 13.15
N SER A 223 -13.13 22.51 12.36
CA SER A 223 -14.00 21.45 11.85
C SER A 223 -14.02 20.29 12.84
N VAL A 224 -15.18 19.67 13.05
CA VAL A 224 -15.39 18.56 13.99
C VAL A 224 -15.99 17.38 13.24
N GLY A 225 -15.28 16.26 13.15
CA GLY A 225 -15.75 15.09 12.39
C GLY A 225 -15.22 13.76 12.93
N VAL A 226 -15.71 12.64 12.39
CA VAL A 226 -15.15 11.32 12.70
C VAL A 226 -13.81 11.17 11.97
N LYS A 227 -12.78 10.72 12.67
CA LYS A 227 -11.48 10.34 12.12
C LYS A 227 -11.63 9.01 11.38
N GLU A 228 -11.37 9.02 10.08
CA GLU A 228 -11.33 7.84 9.21
C GLU A 228 -9.92 7.75 8.59
N ASP A 229 -9.45 6.54 8.33
CA ASP A 229 -8.17 6.27 7.66
C ASP A 229 -8.34 6.45 6.15
N ASP A 230 -7.44 7.17 5.47
CA ASP A 230 -7.57 7.40 4.01
C ASP A 230 -7.07 6.23 3.15
N GLY A 231 -6.47 5.19 3.75
CA GLY A 231 -5.91 4.04 3.03
C GLY A 231 -4.53 4.29 2.41
N PHE A 232 -4.03 5.54 2.45
CA PHE A 232 -2.72 5.96 1.96
C PHE A 232 -1.77 6.37 3.09
N GLY A 233 -2.14 6.08 4.35
CA GLY A 233 -1.34 6.37 5.54
C GLY A 233 -1.57 7.76 6.14
N GLY A 234 -2.58 8.50 5.66
CA GLY A 234 -3.09 9.72 6.27
C GLY A 234 -4.42 9.49 6.98
N TYR A 235 -5.06 10.59 7.39
CA TYR A 235 -6.37 10.57 8.02
C TYR A 235 -7.22 11.72 7.48
N PHE A 236 -8.46 11.39 7.15
CA PHE A 236 -9.48 12.40 6.84
C PHE A 236 -10.53 12.45 7.95
N TYR A 237 -11.31 13.54 7.94
CA TYR A 237 -12.34 13.79 8.94
C TYR A 237 -13.67 14.01 8.26
N PHE A 238 -14.63 13.09 8.43
CA PHE A 238 -15.88 13.16 7.67
C PHE A 238 -17.10 12.52 8.37
N PRO A 239 -18.32 13.07 8.16
CA PRO A 239 -18.54 14.46 7.77
C PRO A 239 -18.15 15.40 8.91
N THR A 240 -17.92 16.67 8.58
CA THR A 240 -17.54 17.69 9.56
C THR A 240 -18.66 18.68 9.83
N GLU A 241 -18.85 19.00 11.10
CA GLU A 241 -19.63 20.14 11.60
C GLU A 241 -18.70 21.28 12.05
N SER A 242 -19.20 22.52 12.04
CA SER A 242 -18.40 23.70 12.38
C SER A 242 -18.48 24.08 13.86
N LEU A 243 -17.34 24.34 14.48
CA LEU A 243 -17.20 24.81 15.86
C LEU A 243 -16.48 26.16 15.93
N THR A 244 -17.02 27.10 16.69
CA THR A 244 -16.33 28.35 17.08
C THR A 244 -16.05 28.35 18.58
N VAL A 245 -14.80 28.61 18.97
CA VAL A 245 -14.39 28.73 20.39
C VAL A 245 -13.90 30.16 20.65
N THR A 246 -14.37 30.76 21.74
CA THR A 246 -14.07 32.17 22.08
C THR A 246 -13.47 32.31 23.48
N THR A 247 -12.69 33.37 23.72
CA THR A 247 -12.27 33.68 25.09
C THR A 247 -13.45 34.26 25.89
N PRO A 248 -13.65 33.85 27.16
CA PRO A 248 -14.66 34.45 28.02
C PRO A 248 -14.53 35.97 28.09
N SER A 249 -15.63 36.68 27.88
CA SER A 249 -15.64 38.14 27.95
C SER A 249 -15.44 38.60 29.41
N PRO A 250 -14.43 39.44 29.71
CA PRO A 250 -14.04 39.74 31.08
C PRO A 250 -15.13 40.52 31.83
N SER A 251 -15.71 39.89 32.84
CA SER A 251 -16.72 40.52 33.70
C SER A 251 -16.10 41.67 34.51
N SER A 252 -16.74 42.84 34.44
CA SER A 252 -16.21 44.08 35.02
C SER A 252 -16.35 44.10 36.55
N SER A 253 -15.29 43.67 37.25
CA SER A 253 -15.12 43.90 38.69
C SER A 253 -13.89 44.77 38.96
N SER A 254 -14.03 45.75 39.86
CA SER A 254 -13.04 46.80 40.09
C SER A 254 -12.25 46.57 41.39
N GLY A 255 -10.96 46.23 41.25
CA GLY A 255 -9.98 46.15 42.33
C GLY A 255 -8.70 46.90 41.94
N SER A 256 -8.08 47.65 42.86
CA SER A 256 -7.00 48.58 42.53
C SER A 256 -5.82 48.51 43.51
N ARG A 257 -4.62 48.79 42.97
CA ARG A 257 -3.29 48.84 43.64
C ARG A 257 -2.71 47.45 44.01
N SER A 258 -1.38 47.27 44.08
CA SER A 258 -0.26 48.21 43.87
C SER A 258 0.87 47.54 43.07
N GLY A 259 1.75 48.33 42.47
CA GLY A 259 2.85 47.83 41.63
C GLY A 259 4.11 47.42 42.40
N GLY A 260 4.92 46.56 41.77
CA GLY A 260 6.26 46.19 42.22
C GLY A 260 7.13 45.76 41.03
N SER A 261 8.02 46.64 40.57
CA SER A 261 8.86 46.36 39.39
C SER A 261 10.06 45.51 39.75
N SER A 262 10.20 44.35 39.10
CA SER A 262 11.38 43.48 39.19
C SER A 262 11.82 43.04 37.81
N ARG A 263 13.04 43.43 37.42
CA ARG A 263 13.66 42.98 36.16
C ARG A 263 14.22 41.58 36.37
N ARG A 264 13.43 40.54 36.11
CA ARG A 264 13.94 39.16 36.13
C ARG A 264 14.91 38.96 34.96
N ALA A 265 16.14 38.53 35.26
CA ALA A 265 17.14 38.27 34.24
C ALA A 265 16.70 37.13 33.31
N LYS A 266 17.12 37.19 32.04
CA LYS A 266 16.98 36.10 31.07
C LYS A 266 17.69 34.87 31.63
N PRO A 267 17.07 33.67 31.70
CA PRO A 267 17.77 32.46 32.07
C PRO A 267 18.98 32.23 31.15
N ALA A 268 20.07 31.70 31.69
CA ALA A 268 21.07 31.03 30.86
C ALA A 268 20.39 29.85 30.13
N PRO A 269 20.84 29.47 28.93
CA PRO A 269 20.34 28.26 28.29
C PRO A 269 20.60 27.07 29.22
N VAL A 270 19.52 26.39 29.62
CA VAL A 270 19.63 25.03 30.13
C VAL A 270 20.00 24.17 28.92
N GLU A 271 21.04 23.37 29.02
CA GLU A 271 21.31 22.35 27.99
C GLU A 271 20.15 21.36 28.01
N GLU A 272 19.32 21.42 26.97
CA GLU A 272 18.18 20.54 26.79
C GLU A 272 18.71 19.11 26.64
N ILE A 273 18.44 18.26 27.64
CA ILE A 273 18.87 16.86 27.63
C ILE A 273 18.12 16.17 26.50
N LYS A 274 18.78 16.05 25.34
CA LYS A 274 18.25 15.35 24.17
C LYS A 274 17.74 13.98 24.59
N ALA A 275 16.49 13.70 24.24
CA ALA A 275 15.98 12.32 24.30
C ALA A 275 16.85 11.46 23.37
N LYS A 276 17.24 10.28 23.85
CA LYS A 276 17.95 9.28 23.04
C LYS A 276 17.00 8.12 22.78
N PHE A 277 16.94 7.65 21.54
CA PHE A 277 16.18 6.46 21.18
C PHE A 277 16.72 5.21 21.88
N ASP A 278 15.82 4.41 22.44
CA ASP A 278 16.09 3.18 23.19
C ASP A 278 15.75 1.96 22.30
N LEU A 279 16.75 1.47 21.58
CA LEU A 279 16.57 0.38 20.60
C LEU A 279 16.20 -0.95 21.26
N GLU A 280 16.73 -1.25 22.44
CA GLU A 280 16.39 -2.47 23.17
C GLU A 280 14.91 -2.46 23.55
N LYS A 281 14.38 -1.32 24.03
CA LYS A 281 12.94 -1.18 24.26
C LYS A 281 12.09 -1.26 22.99
N ALA A 282 12.59 -0.81 21.84
CA ALA A 282 11.88 -0.99 20.57
C ALA A 282 11.77 -2.49 20.22
N TYR A 283 12.80 -3.29 20.50
CA TYR A 283 12.71 -4.75 20.40
C TYR A 283 11.79 -5.36 21.48
N GLU A 284 11.86 -4.94 22.74
CA GLU A 284 10.95 -5.40 23.80
C GLU A 284 9.48 -5.13 23.44
N PHE A 285 9.17 -3.94 22.92
CA PHE A 285 7.84 -3.57 22.43
C PHE A 285 7.37 -4.53 21.34
N LEU A 286 8.17 -4.69 20.27
CA LEU A 286 7.83 -5.55 19.14
C LEU A 286 7.61 -6.99 19.59
N ILE A 287 8.54 -7.55 20.36
CA ILE A 287 8.46 -8.92 20.90
C ILE A 287 7.20 -9.11 21.75
N GLY A 288 6.79 -8.08 22.50
CA GLY A 288 5.54 -8.06 23.27
C GLY A 288 4.26 -8.17 22.43
N GLN A 289 4.31 -7.85 21.13
CA GLN A 289 3.17 -7.96 20.22
C GLN A 289 3.10 -9.31 19.48
N GLN A 290 4.05 -10.24 19.68
CA GLN A 290 4.10 -11.47 18.90
C GLN A 290 3.05 -12.50 19.33
N ALA A 291 2.19 -12.90 18.40
CA ALA A 291 1.14 -13.90 18.61
C ALA A 291 1.69 -15.31 18.90
N GLU A 292 0.81 -16.25 19.30
CA GLU A 292 1.21 -17.63 19.64
C GLU A 292 1.67 -18.45 18.43
N ASP A 293 1.19 -18.16 17.23
CA ASP A 293 1.64 -18.76 15.96
C ASP A 293 3.02 -18.20 15.53
N GLY A 294 3.26 -16.92 15.80
CA GLY A 294 4.50 -16.20 15.50
C GLY A 294 4.30 -14.92 14.66
N SER A 295 3.08 -14.66 14.22
CA SER A 295 2.69 -13.47 13.46
C SER A 295 2.65 -12.18 14.30
N PHE A 296 2.48 -11.06 13.60
CA PHE A 296 2.29 -9.71 14.16
C PHE A 296 1.02 -9.04 13.60
N GLY A 297 0.01 -9.85 13.27
CA GLY A 297 -1.14 -9.45 12.45
C GLY A 297 -0.99 -9.97 11.02
N GLY A 298 -1.45 -9.19 10.03
CA GLY A 298 -1.30 -9.54 8.61
C GLY A 298 0.16 -9.59 8.13
N ASP A 299 0.35 -10.13 6.93
CA ASP A 299 1.68 -10.42 6.35
C ASP A 299 2.56 -9.17 6.26
N LEU A 300 1.98 -8.01 5.92
CA LEU A 300 2.64 -6.71 5.88
C LEU A 300 3.47 -6.45 7.15
N TYR A 301 2.84 -6.55 8.31
CA TYR A 301 3.46 -6.31 9.60
C TYR A 301 4.42 -7.42 9.98
N THR A 302 4.03 -8.67 9.73
CA THR A 302 4.83 -9.86 10.10
C THR A 302 6.18 -9.89 9.35
N ASP A 303 6.20 -9.57 8.06
CA ASP A 303 7.42 -9.48 7.26
C ASP A 303 8.32 -8.32 7.68
N TRP A 304 7.79 -7.11 7.89
CA TRP A 304 8.60 -5.98 8.33
C TRP A 304 9.20 -6.19 9.74
N VAL A 305 8.46 -6.83 10.64
CA VAL A 305 8.99 -7.19 11.97
C VAL A 305 10.06 -8.29 11.86
N ALA A 306 9.98 -9.19 10.88
CA ALA A 306 11.05 -10.15 10.61
C ALA A 306 12.37 -9.46 10.21
N LEU A 307 12.33 -8.46 9.32
CA LEU A 307 13.53 -7.64 9.01
C LEU A 307 14.04 -6.86 10.22
N ALA A 308 13.16 -6.40 11.11
CA ALA A 308 13.53 -5.66 12.31
C ALA A 308 14.19 -6.54 13.39
N LEU A 309 13.68 -7.76 13.60
CA LEU A 309 14.16 -8.66 14.67
C LEU A 309 15.38 -9.49 14.25
N ALA A 310 15.51 -9.85 12.96
CA ALA A 310 16.63 -10.63 12.41
C ALA A 310 18.05 -10.12 12.76
N PRO A 311 18.37 -8.81 12.75
CA PRO A 311 19.71 -8.32 13.08
C PRO A 311 20.03 -8.29 14.58
N GLY A 312 19.03 -8.44 15.45
CA GLY A 312 19.15 -8.36 16.92
C GLY A 312 19.31 -9.72 17.61
N ASN A 313 19.44 -9.73 18.94
CA ASN A 313 19.66 -10.95 19.73
C ASN A 313 18.37 -11.75 20.02
N ASN A 314 17.45 -11.76 19.05
CA ASN A 314 16.02 -12.04 19.25
C ASN A 314 15.66 -13.50 18.92
N GLN A 315 16.44 -14.46 19.41
CA GLN A 315 16.40 -15.87 18.96
C GLN A 315 15.01 -16.54 19.07
N THR A 316 14.35 -16.45 20.22
CA THR A 316 13.03 -17.11 20.42
C THR A 316 11.92 -16.49 19.55
N PRO A 317 11.79 -15.14 19.46
CA PRO A 317 10.88 -14.50 18.50
C PRO A 317 11.17 -14.84 17.03
N VAL A 318 12.44 -14.92 16.64
CA VAL A 318 12.88 -15.32 15.30
C VAL A 318 12.49 -16.78 15.00
N LEU A 319 12.64 -17.70 15.95
CA LEU A 319 12.21 -19.09 15.77
C LEU A 319 10.69 -19.23 15.60
N LYS A 320 9.90 -18.39 16.28
CA LYS A 320 8.44 -18.29 16.08
C LYS A 320 8.11 -17.83 14.65
N LEU A 321 8.75 -16.77 14.16
CA LEU A 321 8.59 -16.27 12.78
C LEU A 321 8.96 -17.32 11.73
N ILE A 322 10.09 -18.01 11.91
CA ILE A 322 10.54 -19.09 11.02
C ILE A 322 9.51 -20.22 10.95
N ARG A 323 8.88 -20.58 12.08
CA ARG A 323 7.78 -21.55 12.09
C ARG A 323 6.55 -20.99 11.34
N HIS A 324 6.11 -19.77 11.65
CA HIS A 324 4.95 -19.16 11.01
C HIS A 324 5.10 -19.18 9.48
N PHE A 325 6.21 -18.69 8.91
CA PHE A 325 6.44 -18.78 7.45
C PHE A 325 6.63 -20.20 6.92
N GLY A 326 6.96 -21.18 7.76
CA GLY A 326 6.97 -22.60 7.40
C GLY A 326 5.57 -23.24 7.35
N GLU A 327 4.58 -22.59 7.96
CA GLU A 327 3.19 -23.05 8.07
C GLU A 327 2.22 -22.19 7.20
N SER A 328 2.57 -20.94 6.90
CA SER A 328 1.83 -20.01 6.04
C SER A 328 2.39 -19.87 4.62
N LYS A 329 1.59 -19.24 3.74
CA LYS A 329 1.94 -18.77 2.40
C LYS A 329 1.21 -17.46 2.14
N ILE A 330 1.82 -16.56 1.38
CA ILE A 330 1.15 -15.34 0.93
C ILE A 330 0.58 -15.51 -0.49
N GLU A 331 -0.63 -14.99 -0.70
CA GLU A 331 -1.23 -14.78 -2.02
C GLU A 331 -1.32 -13.27 -2.27
N GLY A 332 -0.15 -12.65 -2.48
CA GLY A 332 -0.02 -11.22 -2.73
C GLY A 332 -0.76 -10.76 -3.98
N MET A 333 -1.44 -9.61 -3.87
CA MET A 333 -2.13 -8.98 -5.00
C MET A 333 -1.19 -8.09 -5.79
N LEU A 334 -0.15 -7.55 -5.14
CA LEU A 334 0.88 -6.70 -5.73
C LEU A 334 2.20 -7.47 -5.86
N LEU A 335 3.09 -7.01 -6.75
CA LEU A 335 4.43 -7.58 -6.89
C LEU A 335 5.28 -7.31 -5.63
N THR A 336 5.24 -6.08 -5.11
CA THR A 336 5.84 -5.68 -3.84
C THR A 336 5.49 -6.57 -2.62
N ASP A 337 4.35 -7.28 -2.61
CA ASP A 337 4.05 -8.27 -1.55
C ASP A 337 5.04 -9.45 -1.57
N TYR A 338 5.29 -10.01 -2.75
CA TYR A 338 6.22 -11.13 -2.93
C TYR A 338 7.67 -10.72 -2.69
N GLU A 339 8.00 -9.45 -2.92
CA GLU A 339 9.33 -8.89 -2.72
C GLU A 339 9.60 -8.63 -1.24
N ARG A 340 8.69 -7.92 -0.57
CA ARG A 340 8.68 -7.71 0.89
C ARG A 340 8.77 -9.04 1.65
N HIS A 341 8.00 -10.05 1.22
CA HIS A 341 8.08 -11.38 1.81
C HIS A 341 9.40 -12.10 1.50
N ALA A 342 9.91 -12.01 0.27
CA ALA A 342 11.24 -12.55 -0.05
C ALA A 342 12.35 -11.90 0.78
N MET A 343 12.28 -10.59 1.07
CA MET A 343 13.21 -9.90 1.97
C MET A 343 13.12 -10.45 3.41
N ALA A 344 11.91 -10.71 3.92
CA ALA A 344 11.70 -11.30 5.24
C ALA A 344 12.24 -12.72 5.35
N LEU A 345 11.99 -13.56 4.33
CA LEU A 345 12.57 -14.90 4.23
C LEU A 345 14.11 -14.84 4.25
N MET A 346 14.71 -13.97 3.43
CA MET A 346 16.17 -13.82 3.39
C MET A 346 16.77 -13.30 4.70
N ALA A 347 16.11 -12.35 5.38
CA ALA A 347 16.53 -11.84 6.68
C ALA A 347 16.60 -12.96 7.74
N LEU A 348 15.62 -13.87 7.73
CA LEU A 348 15.58 -15.03 8.62
C LEU A 348 16.45 -16.22 8.15
N GLY A 349 17.12 -16.11 6.99
CA GLY A 349 17.96 -17.18 6.43
C GLY A 349 17.19 -18.31 5.74
N LEU A 350 15.94 -18.05 5.35
CA LEU A 350 15.07 -18.97 4.63
C LEU A 350 15.22 -18.73 3.13
N ASN A 351 15.22 -19.79 2.31
CA ASN A 351 15.58 -19.70 0.89
C ASN A 351 14.37 -19.36 0.00
N PRO A 352 14.23 -18.13 -0.52
CA PRO A 352 13.03 -17.72 -1.28
C PRO A 352 12.94 -18.37 -2.68
N HIS A 353 13.98 -19.06 -3.16
CA HIS A 353 13.90 -19.88 -4.38
C HIS A 353 13.11 -21.18 -4.18
N ASN A 354 12.94 -21.64 -2.94
CA ASN A 354 12.06 -22.75 -2.57
C ASN A 354 11.80 -22.73 -1.05
N TRP A 355 10.73 -22.07 -0.63
CA TRP A 355 10.28 -22.05 0.75
C TRP A 355 8.79 -22.43 0.84
N SER A 356 8.44 -23.36 1.74
CA SER A 356 7.08 -23.94 1.86
C SER A 356 6.49 -24.47 0.53
N GLY A 357 7.34 -24.80 -0.44
CA GLY A 357 6.98 -25.22 -1.80
C GLY A 357 6.70 -24.09 -2.80
N GLU A 358 6.82 -22.82 -2.39
CA GLU A 358 6.77 -21.64 -3.26
C GLU A 358 8.17 -21.20 -3.70
N ASN A 359 8.26 -20.61 -4.89
CA ASN A 359 9.44 -19.89 -5.34
C ASN A 359 9.06 -18.42 -5.55
N TYR A 360 9.29 -17.60 -4.53
CA TYR A 360 8.97 -16.17 -4.53
C TYR A 360 9.86 -15.39 -5.50
N ILE A 361 11.12 -15.80 -5.66
CA ILE A 361 12.03 -15.20 -6.66
C ILE A 361 11.49 -15.39 -8.09
N LYS A 362 10.87 -16.55 -8.37
CA LYS A 362 10.26 -16.78 -9.68
C LYS A 362 9.09 -15.82 -9.93
N LYS A 363 8.20 -15.61 -8.94
CA LYS A 363 7.08 -14.65 -9.05
C LYS A 363 7.58 -13.26 -9.43
N ILE A 364 8.69 -12.82 -8.84
CA ILE A 364 9.36 -11.55 -9.18
C ILE A 364 9.91 -11.59 -10.60
N THR A 365 10.73 -12.58 -10.97
CA THR A 365 11.31 -12.64 -12.33
C THR A 365 10.31 -12.89 -13.46
N ASP A 366 9.12 -13.43 -13.14
CA ASP A 366 8.02 -13.61 -14.09
C ASP A 366 7.31 -12.29 -14.43
N SER A 367 7.47 -11.25 -13.61
CA SER A 367 6.91 -9.90 -13.86
C SER A 367 7.72 -9.06 -14.85
N PHE A 368 8.94 -9.50 -15.19
CA PHE A 368 9.86 -8.73 -16.03
C PHE A 368 9.37 -8.67 -17.48
N ASP A 369 8.96 -7.49 -17.95
CA ASP A 369 8.32 -7.30 -19.28
C ASP A 369 9.31 -7.28 -20.47
N GLY A 370 10.61 -7.31 -20.17
CA GLY A 370 11.70 -7.07 -21.14
C GLY A 370 12.38 -5.71 -20.99
N LYS A 371 11.97 -4.89 -20.01
CA LYS A 371 12.57 -3.60 -19.63
C LYS A 371 12.54 -3.36 -18.12
N GLN A 372 11.40 -3.64 -17.47
CA GLN A 372 11.04 -3.24 -16.11
C GLN A 372 10.29 -4.38 -15.39
N PHE A 373 10.10 -4.28 -14.07
CA PHE A 373 9.39 -5.27 -13.26
C PHE A 373 8.05 -4.69 -12.78
N GLY A 374 6.93 -5.35 -13.11
CA GLY A 374 5.61 -4.94 -12.61
C GLY A 374 4.92 -3.86 -13.45
N ASP A 375 4.34 -2.86 -12.78
CA ASP A 375 3.60 -1.77 -13.43
C ASP A 375 4.53 -0.65 -13.94
N MET A 376 4.62 -0.50 -15.26
CA MET A 376 5.43 0.53 -15.93
C MET A 376 5.08 2.01 -15.59
N ASN A 377 4.06 2.25 -14.77
CA ASN A 377 3.69 3.57 -14.26
C ASN A 377 4.20 3.83 -12.82
N GLN A 378 4.84 2.85 -12.20
CA GLN A 378 5.39 2.90 -10.83
C GLN A 378 6.87 2.51 -10.87
N ASP A 379 7.66 2.97 -9.91
CA ASP A 379 9.09 2.65 -9.77
C ASP A 379 9.43 1.81 -8.53
N ASN A 380 8.46 1.67 -7.62
CA ASN A 380 8.52 0.85 -6.41
C ASN A 380 8.80 -0.63 -6.71
N ASP A 381 8.08 -1.21 -7.68
CA ASP A 381 8.22 -2.62 -8.09
C ASP A 381 9.68 -2.88 -8.55
N ASP A 382 10.24 -2.14 -9.51
CA ASP A 382 11.65 -2.27 -9.92
C ASP A 382 12.65 -2.06 -8.76
N ILE A 383 12.40 -1.06 -7.90
CA ILE A 383 13.26 -0.76 -6.73
C ILE A 383 13.31 -1.97 -5.78
N PHE A 384 12.17 -2.54 -5.41
CA PHE A 384 12.09 -3.71 -4.53
C PHE A 384 12.58 -4.99 -5.23
N ALA A 385 12.26 -5.20 -6.51
CA ALA A 385 12.80 -6.28 -7.33
C ALA A 385 14.33 -6.31 -7.29
N LEU A 386 14.99 -5.17 -7.47
CA LEU A 386 16.44 -5.04 -7.46
C LEU A 386 17.07 -5.23 -6.06
N ILE A 387 16.38 -4.86 -4.98
CA ILE A 387 16.77 -5.17 -3.59
C ILE A 387 16.74 -6.70 -3.34
N VAL A 388 15.70 -7.38 -3.82
CA VAL A 388 15.56 -8.84 -3.64
C VAL A 388 16.55 -9.59 -4.54
N LEU A 389 16.57 -9.31 -5.84
CA LEU A 389 17.25 -10.15 -6.82
C LEU A 389 18.78 -10.16 -6.64
N GLN A 390 19.39 -9.06 -6.18
CA GLN A 390 20.83 -9.05 -5.85
C GLN A 390 21.21 -10.01 -4.71
N ASN A 391 20.26 -10.29 -3.80
CA ASN A 391 20.44 -11.24 -2.71
C ASN A 391 19.98 -12.65 -3.10
N ALA A 392 19.13 -12.77 -4.13
CA ALA A 392 18.78 -14.03 -4.78
C ALA A 392 19.83 -14.54 -5.80
N GLY A 393 20.97 -13.86 -5.93
CA GLY A 393 22.12 -14.29 -6.75
C GLY A 393 22.12 -13.73 -8.18
N TYR A 394 21.39 -12.65 -8.43
CA TYR A 394 21.42 -11.88 -9.68
C TYR A 394 22.40 -10.70 -9.53
N GLY A 395 22.82 -10.10 -10.65
CA GLY A 395 23.71 -8.94 -10.65
C GLY A 395 23.85 -8.30 -12.02
N GLU A 396 24.74 -7.31 -12.15
CA GLU A 396 24.92 -6.43 -13.33
C GLU A 396 25.16 -7.16 -14.67
N SER A 397 25.54 -8.45 -14.64
CA SER A 397 25.69 -9.30 -15.83
C SER A 397 24.38 -9.87 -16.38
N ASP A 398 23.30 -9.88 -15.59
CA ASP A 398 21.97 -10.34 -16.01
C ASP A 398 21.23 -9.20 -16.71
N PRO A 399 20.65 -9.39 -17.92
CA PRO A 399 19.93 -8.35 -18.65
C PRO A 399 18.84 -7.68 -17.80
N MET A 400 17.98 -8.45 -17.14
CA MET A 400 16.89 -7.93 -16.31
C MET A 400 17.34 -6.97 -15.20
N ILE A 401 18.51 -7.20 -14.59
CA ILE A 401 19.04 -6.32 -13.55
C ILE A 401 19.53 -5.02 -14.16
N LYS A 402 20.24 -5.10 -15.29
CA LYS A 402 20.73 -3.92 -16.00
C LYS A 402 19.59 -3.08 -16.59
N ASP A 403 18.56 -3.72 -17.10
CA ASP A 403 17.42 -3.07 -17.74
C ASP A 403 16.54 -2.40 -16.65
N GLY A 404 16.26 -3.09 -15.53
CA GLY A 404 15.58 -2.48 -14.37
C GLY A 404 16.37 -1.33 -13.72
N ILE A 405 17.70 -1.45 -13.57
CA ILE A 405 18.54 -0.31 -13.14
C ILE A 405 18.40 0.86 -14.12
N SER A 406 18.30 0.58 -15.42
CA SER A 406 18.11 1.62 -16.44
C SER A 406 16.71 2.26 -16.38
N PHE A 407 15.69 1.52 -15.95
CA PHE A 407 14.33 2.02 -15.71
C PHE A 407 14.30 2.93 -14.46
N VAL A 408 14.82 2.46 -13.31
CA VAL A 408 14.89 3.26 -12.07
C VAL A 408 15.72 4.54 -12.29
N LEU A 409 16.86 4.47 -12.98
CA LEU A 409 17.64 5.66 -13.35
C LEU A 409 16.88 6.61 -14.30
N GLY A 410 15.95 6.10 -15.11
CA GLY A 410 15.09 6.89 -15.99
C GLY A 410 13.92 7.56 -15.28
N ALA A 411 13.48 7.04 -14.13
CA ALA A 411 12.41 7.60 -13.30
C ALA A 411 12.87 8.79 -12.43
N GLN A 412 14.18 8.96 -12.21
CA GLN A 412 14.71 10.03 -11.34
C GLN A 412 14.38 11.42 -11.89
N ARG A 413 13.73 12.26 -11.07
CA ARG A 413 13.32 13.63 -11.42
C ARG A 413 14.53 14.58 -11.39
N GLU A 414 14.44 15.75 -12.06
CA GLU A 414 15.55 16.71 -12.19
C GLU A 414 16.12 17.20 -10.84
N ASN A 415 15.29 17.21 -9.79
CA ASN A 415 15.67 17.57 -8.43
C ASN A 415 16.44 16.46 -7.67
N GLY A 416 16.65 15.28 -8.28
CA GLY A 416 17.31 14.12 -7.68
C GLY A 416 16.40 13.14 -6.94
N SER A 417 15.10 13.45 -6.81
CA SER A 417 14.15 12.57 -6.14
C SER A 417 13.57 11.49 -7.06
N TRP A 418 13.09 10.43 -6.44
CA TRP A 418 12.02 9.60 -6.99
C TRP A 418 10.70 10.03 -6.35
N ASP A 419 9.69 10.22 -7.19
CA ASP A 419 8.34 10.71 -6.85
C ASP A 419 8.20 11.96 -5.97
N GLU A 420 9.25 12.79 -5.87
CA GLU A 420 9.34 13.86 -4.84
C GLU A 420 9.16 13.33 -3.39
N SER A 421 9.24 12.01 -3.24
CA SER A 421 9.04 11.27 -2.02
C SER A 421 10.38 10.98 -1.34
N ILE A 422 10.44 11.25 -0.04
CA ILE A 422 11.58 10.91 0.81
C ILE A 422 11.75 9.40 0.89
N ASP A 423 10.62 8.71 1.02
CA ASP A 423 10.51 7.27 1.20
C ASP A 423 11.02 6.54 -0.06
N MET A 424 10.52 6.92 -1.25
CA MET A 424 11.00 6.38 -2.53
C MET A 424 12.45 6.75 -2.82
N THR A 425 12.87 7.98 -2.52
CA THR A 425 14.28 8.37 -2.72
C THR A 425 15.22 7.60 -1.78
N GLY A 426 14.81 7.30 -0.54
CA GLY A 426 15.55 6.43 0.37
C GLY A 426 15.65 4.99 -0.16
N ALA A 427 14.54 4.44 -0.67
CA ALA A 427 14.49 3.11 -1.28
C ALA A 427 15.39 2.98 -2.52
N ALA A 428 15.33 3.97 -3.42
CA ALA A 428 16.18 4.03 -4.61
C ALA A 428 17.67 4.14 -4.24
N ILE A 429 18.04 4.89 -3.20
CA ILE A 429 19.43 4.98 -2.72
C ILE A 429 19.90 3.63 -2.13
N GLU A 430 19.10 2.94 -1.31
CA GLU A 430 19.41 1.59 -0.79
C GLU A 430 19.66 0.61 -1.94
N THR A 431 18.82 0.68 -2.97
CA THR A 431 18.89 -0.18 -4.16
C THR A 431 20.14 0.12 -4.99
N LEU A 432 20.29 1.37 -5.43
CA LEU A 432 21.31 1.77 -6.39
C LEU A 432 22.72 1.80 -5.78
N SER A 433 22.88 2.00 -4.47
CA SER A 433 24.18 1.92 -3.80
C SER A 433 24.85 0.55 -3.96
N ALA A 434 24.07 -0.54 -4.08
CA ALA A 434 24.59 -1.87 -4.36
C ALA A 434 25.16 -2.04 -5.78
N PHE A 435 24.74 -1.19 -6.72
CA PHE A 435 25.13 -1.17 -8.14
C PHE A 435 25.98 0.07 -8.50
N SER A 436 26.63 0.68 -7.50
CA SER A 436 27.47 1.88 -7.67
C SER A 436 28.51 1.84 -8.82
N PRO A 437 29.10 0.68 -9.20
CA PRO A 437 29.98 0.57 -10.37
C PRO A 437 29.28 0.80 -11.74
N THR A 438 27.96 0.67 -11.82
CA THR A 438 27.20 0.82 -13.07
C THR A 438 27.16 2.29 -13.53
N PRO A 439 27.40 2.58 -14.84
CA PRO A 439 27.38 3.95 -15.35
C PRO A 439 26.06 4.69 -15.07
N GLY A 440 26.16 5.95 -14.66
CA GLY A 440 25.03 6.81 -14.28
C GLY A 440 24.66 6.73 -12.80
N VAL A 441 24.81 5.57 -12.16
CA VAL A 441 24.42 5.34 -10.76
C VAL A 441 25.09 6.32 -9.80
N GLY A 442 26.41 6.52 -9.90
CA GLY A 442 27.13 7.45 -9.02
C GLY A 442 26.68 8.92 -9.11
N GLU A 443 26.20 9.37 -10.28
CA GLU A 443 25.64 10.72 -10.44
C GLU A 443 24.22 10.80 -9.85
N SER A 444 23.42 9.76 -10.07
CA SER A 444 22.06 9.63 -9.55
C SER A 444 22.04 9.61 -8.01
N LEU A 445 22.96 8.88 -7.38
CA LEU A 445 23.10 8.80 -5.92
C LEU A 445 23.47 10.16 -5.28
N GLU A 446 24.39 10.93 -5.87
CA GLU A 446 24.74 12.25 -5.33
C GLU A 446 23.59 13.27 -5.48
N LYS A 447 22.81 13.22 -6.58
CA LYS A 447 21.59 14.03 -6.72
C LYS A 447 20.54 13.68 -5.65
N ALA A 448 20.30 12.38 -5.43
CA ALA A 448 19.35 11.89 -4.45
C ALA A 448 19.75 12.26 -3.00
N LYS A 449 21.04 12.16 -2.71
CA LYS A 449 21.66 12.64 -1.47
C LYS A 449 21.52 14.15 -1.28
N GLU A 450 21.68 14.96 -2.34
CA GLU A 450 21.42 16.40 -2.27
C GLU A 450 19.94 16.69 -1.98
N PHE A 451 19.00 16.04 -2.67
CA PHE A 451 17.56 16.15 -2.40
C PHE A 451 17.22 15.89 -0.93
N LEU A 452 17.75 14.80 -0.34
CA LEU A 452 17.53 14.49 1.08
C LEU A 452 18.13 15.58 2.00
N LYS A 453 19.33 16.11 1.72
CA LYS A 453 19.96 17.19 2.54
C LYS A 453 19.22 18.52 2.43
N GLN A 454 18.68 18.85 1.27
CA GLN A 454 17.81 20.01 1.08
C GLN A 454 16.50 19.84 1.87
N SER A 455 15.85 18.68 1.76
CA SER A 455 14.54 18.37 2.36
C SER A 455 14.54 18.11 3.88
N GLN A 456 15.68 17.85 4.51
CA GLN A 456 15.78 17.61 5.96
C GLN A 456 15.24 18.79 6.77
N LYS A 457 14.30 18.53 7.68
CA LYS A 457 13.56 19.54 8.46
C LYS A 457 14.34 19.96 9.71
N ASP A 458 13.96 21.10 10.29
CA ASP A 458 14.58 21.72 11.48
C ASP A 458 14.55 20.86 12.77
N ASN A 459 13.79 19.77 12.78
CA ASN A 459 13.77 18.80 13.89
C ASN A 459 14.83 17.69 13.75
N GLY A 460 15.52 17.59 12.61
CA GLY A 460 16.51 16.57 12.28
C GLY A 460 15.99 15.43 11.40
N GLY A 461 14.67 15.29 11.25
CA GLY A 461 14.03 14.25 10.42
C GLY A 461 13.48 14.77 9.09
N TRP A 462 12.63 13.96 8.47
CA TRP A 462 11.92 14.28 7.23
C TRP A 462 10.40 14.15 7.39
N ASN A 463 9.65 14.92 6.61
CA ASN A 463 8.18 14.96 6.55
C ASN A 463 7.41 15.12 7.88
N ASN A 464 8.09 15.27 9.01
CA ASN A 464 7.53 15.02 10.35
C ASN A 464 6.93 13.59 10.47
N SER A 465 7.56 12.63 9.79
CA SER A 465 7.15 11.22 9.70
C SER A 465 8.28 10.32 10.22
N ALA A 466 7.93 9.33 11.05
CA ALA A 466 8.86 8.30 11.48
C ALA A 466 9.28 7.40 10.30
N PRO A 467 8.34 6.81 9.52
CA PRO A 467 8.67 6.05 8.31
C PRO A 467 9.59 6.79 7.34
N SER A 468 9.24 8.02 6.92
CA SER A 468 10.07 8.79 5.98
C SER A 468 11.47 9.06 6.51
N THR A 469 11.61 9.23 7.83
CA THR A 469 12.93 9.38 8.46
C THR A 469 13.70 8.06 8.50
N ALA A 470 13.04 6.92 8.71
CA ALA A 470 13.68 5.61 8.65
C ALA A 470 14.11 5.23 7.23
N TRP A 471 13.30 5.54 6.22
CA TRP A 471 13.64 5.36 4.80
C TRP A 471 14.82 6.22 4.36
N ALA A 472 14.83 7.52 4.71
CA ALA A 472 15.98 8.38 4.47
C ALA A 472 17.24 7.83 5.16
N LEU A 473 17.12 7.31 6.39
CA LEU A 473 18.23 6.68 7.11
C LEU A 473 18.75 5.41 6.44
N GLN A 474 17.92 4.58 5.79
CA GLN A 474 18.41 3.42 5.03
C GLN A 474 19.28 3.89 3.86
N GLY A 475 18.82 4.87 3.08
CA GLY A 475 19.64 5.47 2.03
C GLY A 475 20.96 6.06 2.53
N ILE A 476 20.95 6.71 3.71
CA ILE A 476 22.17 7.26 4.35
C ILE A 476 23.17 6.16 4.69
N LEU A 477 22.71 5.04 5.28
CA LEU A 477 23.56 3.89 5.58
C LEU A 477 24.08 3.20 4.30
N ALA A 478 23.27 3.15 3.24
CA ALA A 478 23.64 2.56 1.95
C ALA A 478 24.76 3.34 1.24
N LEU A 479 24.73 4.68 1.34
CA LEU A 479 25.80 5.57 0.89
C LEU A 479 27.10 5.43 1.72
N GLY A 480 27.06 4.70 2.83
CA GLY A 480 28.15 4.63 3.80
C GLY A 480 28.35 5.92 4.61
N GLU A 481 27.38 6.84 4.58
CA GLU A 481 27.38 8.04 5.42
C GLU A 481 26.81 7.72 6.81
N LYS A 482 27.17 8.54 7.81
CA LYS A 482 26.71 8.33 9.19
C LYS A 482 25.42 9.11 9.47
N PRO A 483 24.42 8.51 10.13
CA PRO A 483 23.25 9.22 10.62
C PRO A 483 23.56 10.48 11.45
N GLU A 484 24.67 10.49 12.19
CA GLU A 484 25.10 11.62 13.01
C GLU A 484 25.69 12.79 12.21
N ASP A 485 26.22 12.55 11.01
CA ASP A 485 26.78 13.59 10.13
C ASP A 485 25.68 14.35 9.35
N TRP A 486 24.41 13.94 9.50
CA TRP A 486 23.23 14.54 8.88
C TRP A 486 22.42 15.34 9.92
N GLU A 487 22.82 16.58 10.21
CA GLU A 487 22.09 17.43 11.17
C GLU A 487 21.48 18.72 10.59
N LYS A 488 20.31 19.09 11.13
CA LYS A 488 19.66 20.39 10.92
C LYS A 488 19.45 21.06 12.28
N LYS A 489 19.92 22.31 12.44
CA LYS A 489 19.83 23.09 13.71
C LYS A 489 20.24 22.29 14.96
N ASN A 490 21.36 21.57 14.86
CA ASN A 490 21.93 20.72 15.91
C ASN A 490 21.06 19.50 16.30
N LYS A 491 20.20 19.02 15.40
CA LYS A 491 19.38 17.82 15.56
C LYS A 491 19.58 16.83 14.40
N THR A 492 19.76 15.57 14.76
CA THR A 492 19.93 14.41 13.87
C THR A 492 18.59 13.68 13.66
N PRO A 493 18.50 12.76 12.68
CA PRO A 493 17.35 11.87 12.52
C PRO A 493 17.05 11.05 13.78
N ALA A 494 18.09 10.60 14.48
CA ALA A 494 17.95 9.84 15.72
C ALA A 494 17.39 10.71 16.87
N ASP A 495 17.78 11.99 16.95
CA ASP A 495 17.19 12.94 17.91
C ASP A 495 15.70 13.14 17.64
N TYR A 496 15.30 13.20 16.36
CA TYR A 496 13.89 13.32 15.97
C TYR A 496 13.09 12.07 16.36
N LEU A 497 13.56 10.88 15.94
CA LEU A 497 12.90 9.60 16.26
C LEU A 497 12.77 9.36 17.77
N ALA A 498 13.74 9.80 18.57
CA ALA A 498 13.68 9.75 20.03
C ALA A 498 12.52 10.58 20.64
N THR A 499 12.03 11.63 19.96
CA THR A 499 10.83 12.35 20.40
C THR A 499 9.53 11.58 20.15
N LEU A 500 9.53 10.70 19.15
CA LEU A 500 8.39 9.88 18.76
C LEU A 500 8.27 8.59 19.57
N GLN A 501 9.35 8.13 20.21
CA GLN A 501 9.31 6.92 21.03
C GLN A 501 8.43 7.11 22.27
N ASP A 502 7.63 6.10 22.57
CA ASP A 502 6.71 6.02 23.70
C ASP A 502 7.37 5.31 24.90
N THR A 503 6.71 5.38 26.06
CA THR A 503 7.21 4.82 27.33
C THR A 503 7.35 3.29 27.32
N ASP A 504 6.57 2.60 26.49
CA ASP A 504 6.62 1.15 26.24
C ASP A 504 7.69 0.73 25.22
N GLY A 505 8.36 1.70 24.56
CA GLY A 505 9.41 1.44 23.57
C GLY A 505 8.98 1.57 22.11
N GLY A 506 7.68 1.52 21.82
CA GLY A 506 7.19 1.66 20.44
C GLY A 506 7.17 3.10 19.95
N ILE A 507 7.07 3.31 18.64
CA ILE A 507 6.80 4.63 18.04
C ILE A 507 5.34 5.01 18.32
N LYS A 508 5.08 6.26 18.72
CA LYS A 508 3.70 6.76 18.95
C LYS A 508 2.89 6.71 17.64
N ASP A 509 1.81 5.94 17.66
CA ASP A 509 0.75 5.90 16.65
C ASP A 509 -0.60 5.65 17.36
N GLY A 510 -1.70 6.05 16.75
CA GLY A 510 -3.06 5.76 17.24
C GLY A 510 -3.56 4.37 16.84
N ASN A 511 -3.03 3.81 15.74
CA ASN A 511 -3.33 2.45 15.28
C ASN A 511 -2.24 1.49 15.81
N ALA A 512 -2.63 0.41 16.47
CA ALA A 512 -1.71 -0.57 17.06
C ALA A 512 -0.85 -1.30 16.01
N GLN A 513 -1.38 -1.58 14.83
CA GLN A 513 -0.64 -2.22 13.73
C GLN A 513 0.36 -1.23 13.10
N ASN A 514 -0.01 0.04 12.95
CA ASN A 514 0.92 1.08 12.50
C ASN A 514 2.00 1.36 13.56
N LYS A 515 1.68 1.31 14.86
CA LYS A 515 2.67 1.35 15.96
C LYS A 515 3.69 0.20 15.84
N ILE A 516 3.25 -1.02 15.52
CA ILE A 516 4.15 -2.16 15.20
C ILE A 516 5.01 -1.83 13.97
N TRP A 517 4.38 -1.45 12.86
CA TRP A 517 5.04 -1.20 11.58
C TRP A 517 6.13 -0.12 11.65
N ASN A 518 5.77 1.03 12.22
CA ASN A 518 6.67 2.16 12.43
C ASN A 518 7.83 1.75 13.35
N THR A 519 7.56 1.01 14.43
CA THR A 519 8.63 0.52 15.31
C THR A 519 9.54 -0.47 14.59
N ALA A 520 9.01 -1.31 13.70
CA ALA A 520 9.81 -2.24 12.89
C ALA A 520 10.75 -1.50 11.91
N TYR A 521 10.26 -0.51 11.17
CA TYR A 521 11.11 0.33 10.30
C TYR A 521 12.24 0.99 11.08
N ILE A 522 11.92 1.64 12.22
CA ILE A 522 12.92 2.35 13.03
C ILE A 522 13.92 1.38 13.67
N ALA A 523 13.46 0.25 14.22
CA ALA A 523 14.33 -0.74 14.85
C ALA A 523 15.20 -1.54 13.85
N SER A 524 14.76 -1.66 12.60
CA SER A 524 15.57 -2.18 11.49
C SER A 524 16.74 -1.24 11.21
N VAL A 525 16.49 0.04 10.91
CA VAL A 525 17.53 0.97 10.48
C VAL A 525 18.46 1.41 11.63
N LEU A 526 17.93 1.63 12.84
CA LEU A 526 18.75 1.99 14.01
C LEU A 526 19.60 0.82 14.55
N SER A 527 19.47 -0.39 14.00
CA SER A 527 20.45 -1.46 14.19
C SER A 527 21.81 -1.18 13.52
N GLY A 528 21.90 -0.11 12.71
CA GLY A 528 23.12 0.30 12.01
C GLY A 528 23.43 -0.56 10.79
N LYS A 529 22.41 -1.24 10.23
CA LYS A 529 22.53 -2.13 9.06
C LYS A 529 21.50 -1.76 8.01
N THR A 530 21.91 -1.81 6.75
CA THR A 530 20.98 -1.75 5.62
C THR A 530 20.22 -3.06 5.43
N TRP A 531 19.12 -3.07 4.67
CA TRP A 531 18.42 -4.33 4.38
C TRP A 531 19.28 -5.31 3.59
N ASN A 532 20.12 -4.82 2.68
CA ASN A 532 21.15 -5.61 1.99
C ASN A 532 22.24 -6.19 2.93
N GLN A 533 22.35 -5.72 4.17
CA GLN A 533 23.22 -6.26 5.23
C GLN A 533 22.48 -7.14 6.25
N VAL A 534 21.14 -7.06 6.31
CA VAL A 534 20.29 -7.93 7.13
C VAL A 534 19.97 -9.24 6.40
N MET A 535 19.71 -9.17 5.09
CA MET A 535 19.38 -10.32 4.25
C MET A 535 20.58 -11.26 4.02
N GLN A 536 20.32 -12.57 4.11
CA GLN A 536 21.29 -13.59 3.67
C GLN A 536 21.23 -13.77 2.16
N LYS A 537 22.39 -13.99 1.52
CA LYS A 537 22.48 -14.16 0.06
C LYS A 537 22.36 -15.63 -0.34
N PHE A 538 21.50 -15.91 -1.31
CA PHE A 538 21.24 -17.22 -1.89
C PHE A 538 21.74 -17.25 -3.33
N ALA A 539 22.41 -18.34 -3.73
CA ALA A 539 22.77 -18.53 -5.12
C ALA A 539 21.53 -18.89 -5.96
N LYS A 540 21.48 -18.41 -7.20
CA LYS A 540 20.52 -18.90 -8.21
C LYS A 540 20.57 -20.43 -8.27
N PRO A 541 19.41 -21.11 -8.33
CA PRO A 541 19.35 -22.52 -8.66
C PRO A 541 20.03 -22.77 -10.00
N THR A 542 21.12 -23.52 -10.01
CA THR A 542 21.67 -24.06 -11.25
C THR A 542 20.63 -24.99 -11.86
N VAL A 543 20.16 -24.66 -13.07
CA VAL A 543 19.31 -25.55 -13.84
C VAL A 543 20.08 -26.84 -14.06
N ALA A 544 19.69 -27.89 -13.34
CA ALA A 544 20.30 -29.20 -13.49
C ALA A 544 20.00 -29.70 -14.91
N GLU A 545 21.01 -29.69 -15.78
CA GLU A 545 20.92 -30.28 -17.12
C GLU A 545 20.50 -31.74 -16.98
N THR A 546 19.21 -32.01 -17.13
CA THR A 546 18.66 -33.36 -17.06
C THR A 546 19.28 -34.13 -18.23
N PRO A 547 20.13 -35.14 -17.98
CA PRO A 547 20.98 -35.69 -19.03
C PRO A 547 20.11 -36.34 -20.10
N VAL A 548 20.00 -35.67 -21.25
CA VAL A 548 19.06 -36.03 -22.32
C VAL A 548 19.38 -37.43 -22.81
N LYS A 549 18.60 -38.39 -22.33
CA LYS A 549 18.72 -39.81 -22.66
C LYS A 549 18.42 -39.95 -24.16
N LYS A 550 19.47 -40.04 -24.98
CA LYS A 550 19.36 -40.18 -26.43
C LYS A 550 18.70 -41.52 -26.79
N THR A 551 17.37 -41.54 -26.80
CA THR A 551 16.55 -42.67 -27.23
C THR A 551 16.84 -42.95 -28.69
N THR A 552 17.73 -43.91 -28.93
CA THR A 552 18.24 -44.21 -30.28
C THR A 552 17.19 -44.99 -31.06
N VAL A 553 16.32 -44.26 -31.75
CA VAL A 553 15.31 -44.85 -32.65
C VAL A 553 16.03 -45.56 -33.81
N LYS A 554 15.97 -46.89 -33.82
CA LYS A 554 16.49 -47.72 -34.93
C LYS A 554 15.51 -47.70 -36.10
N THR A 555 15.62 -46.71 -36.97
CA THR A 555 14.85 -46.67 -38.23
C THR A 555 15.45 -47.64 -39.25
N THR A 556 14.76 -48.74 -39.52
CA THR A 556 15.22 -49.78 -40.46
C THR A 556 15.06 -49.34 -41.91
N ALA A 557 16.12 -48.77 -42.51
CA ALA A 557 16.09 -48.29 -43.89
C ALA A 557 16.15 -49.42 -44.94
N VAL A 558 15.12 -49.54 -45.76
CA VAL A 558 15.10 -50.40 -46.97
C VAL A 558 15.75 -49.64 -48.14
N LYS A 559 16.52 -50.34 -48.97
CA LYS A 559 17.35 -49.74 -50.04
C LYS A 559 16.57 -49.43 -51.32
N THR A 560 16.80 -48.24 -51.87
CA THR A 560 16.78 -47.96 -53.33
C THR A 560 18.02 -47.15 -53.73
N LYS A 561 18.34 -47.08 -55.03
CA LYS A 561 19.60 -46.53 -55.57
C LYS A 561 19.46 -45.09 -56.11
N PRO A 562 20.57 -44.33 -56.26
CA PRO A 562 20.53 -42.89 -56.51
C PRO A 562 20.44 -42.51 -57.99
N VAL A 563 20.05 -41.24 -58.23
CA VAL A 563 20.24 -40.49 -59.48
C VAL A 563 20.95 -39.17 -59.14
N ASN A 564 21.73 -38.61 -60.08
CA ASN A 564 22.79 -37.64 -59.81
C ASN A 564 22.81 -36.44 -60.79
N VAL A 565 22.48 -35.24 -60.27
CA VAL A 565 22.77 -33.89 -60.84
C VAL A 565 22.76 -32.91 -59.65
N GLY A 566 23.63 -31.90 -59.49
CA GLY A 566 24.83 -31.50 -60.22
C GLY A 566 25.48 -30.29 -59.50
N VAL A 567 26.79 -30.04 -59.69
CA VAL A 567 27.58 -29.05 -58.90
C VAL A 567 28.10 -27.91 -59.81
N PRO A 568 28.12 -26.65 -59.34
CA PRO A 568 29.41 -25.92 -59.36
C PRO A 568 29.66 -24.96 -58.16
N LYS A 569 30.83 -25.16 -57.50
CA LYS A 569 31.88 -24.19 -57.05
C LYS A 569 31.51 -22.74 -56.63
N LYS A 570 32.19 -22.06 -55.68
CA LYS A 570 33.64 -21.85 -55.38
C LYS A 570 33.79 -21.35 -53.91
N SER A 571 34.95 -21.18 -53.23
CA SER A 571 36.38 -21.53 -53.42
C SER A 571 37.21 -21.25 -52.14
N GLU A 572 38.27 -22.03 -51.87
CA GLU A 572 39.66 -21.68 -51.42
C GLU A 572 39.89 -20.61 -50.29
N ASN A 573 40.83 -20.72 -49.32
CA ASN A 573 41.99 -21.59 -49.01
C ASN A 573 42.14 -21.75 -47.47
N ALA A 574 42.72 -22.79 -46.84
CA ALA A 574 44.12 -23.32 -46.85
C ALA A 574 45.18 -22.31 -46.34
N SER A 575 46.19 -22.63 -45.52
CA SER A 575 46.72 -23.90 -44.90
C SER A 575 47.52 -23.51 -43.60
N VAL A 576 48.32 -24.27 -42.83
CA VAL A 576 49.16 -25.50 -42.96
C VAL A 576 49.27 -26.21 -41.58
N GLU A 577 49.84 -27.42 -41.50
CA GLU A 577 50.13 -28.23 -40.29
C GLU A 577 51.56 -28.06 -39.73
N ASN A 578 51.82 -28.48 -38.47
CA ASN A 578 52.91 -29.46 -38.19
C ASN A 578 52.82 -30.15 -36.80
N THR A 579 53.71 -31.11 -36.52
CA THR A 579 53.66 -32.07 -35.39
C THR A 579 55.02 -32.30 -34.70
N ALA A 580 55.05 -32.75 -33.42
CA ALA A 580 56.04 -33.71 -32.87
C ALA A 580 55.82 -34.08 -31.37
N ALA A 581 56.25 -35.29 -31.01
CA ALA A 581 56.00 -36.05 -29.77
C ALA A 581 56.79 -35.68 -28.48
N ALA A 582 56.23 -36.11 -27.32
CA ALA A 582 56.81 -36.76 -26.11
C ALA A 582 58.24 -36.38 -25.57
N ILE A 583 58.53 -36.46 -24.26
CA ILE A 583 58.72 -37.68 -23.43
C ILE A 583 58.70 -37.36 -21.90
N ASN A 584 58.19 -38.29 -21.08
CA ASN A 584 58.41 -38.65 -19.64
C ASN A 584 59.43 -37.87 -18.76
N ALA A 585 59.31 -37.76 -17.42
CA ALA A 585 58.19 -38.03 -16.47
C ALA A 585 58.53 -37.59 -15.01
N ALA A 586 57.49 -37.29 -14.20
CA ALA A 586 57.35 -37.41 -12.72
C ALA A 586 58.33 -36.69 -11.74
N PRO A 587 57.93 -36.45 -10.46
CA PRO A 587 56.60 -36.14 -9.90
C PRO A 587 56.60 -34.86 -9.02
N PRO A 588 55.42 -34.41 -8.54
CA PRO A 588 55.38 -33.94 -7.15
C PRO A 588 54.14 -34.37 -6.33
N SER A 589 54.37 -34.35 -5.01
CA SER A 589 53.54 -34.24 -3.80
C SER A 589 52.04 -33.87 -3.88
N PRO A 590 51.24 -34.16 -2.83
CA PRO A 590 49.77 -34.21 -2.91
C PRO A 590 49.07 -32.85 -3.04
N VAL A 591 47.90 -32.89 -3.66
CA VAL A 591 46.94 -31.78 -3.80
C VAL A 591 46.21 -31.55 -2.46
N PRO A 592 46.01 -30.30 -2.01
CA PRO A 592 45.15 -30.00 -0.86
C PRO A 592 43.70 -30.42 -1.13
N GLN A 593 43.02 -30.98 -0.12
CA GLN A 593 41.56 -31.13 -0.19
C GLN A 593 40.91 -29.73 -0.20
N PRO A 594 39.84 -29.49 -0.99
CA PRO A 594 39.06 -28.27 -0.85
C PRO A 594 38.36 -28.25 0.52
N GLU A 595 38.46 -27.14 1.22
CA GLU A 595 37.76 -26.95 2.50
C GLU A 595 36.24 -26.87 2.24
N THR A 596 35.46 -27.63 3.02
CA THR A 596 34.00 -27.50 3.01
C THR A 596 33.61 -26.15 3.61
N PRO A 597 32.71 -25.38 2.99
CA PRO A 597 32.28 -24.09 3.54
C PRO A 597 31.67 -24.28 4.93
N GLU A 598 32.05 -23.41 5.88
CA GLU A 598 31.49 -23.45 7.23
C GLU A 598 29.98 -23.20 7.22
N LYS A 599 29.19 -24.16 7.74
CA LYS A 599 27.74 -23.98 7.92
C LYS A 599 27.48 -22.77 8.81
N GLY A 600 26.55 -21.89 8.42
CA GLY A 600 26.12 -20.75 9.24
C GLY A 600 25.55 -21.18 10.60
N TRP A 601 25.56 -20.28 11.58
CA TRP A 601 25.16 -20.59 12.96
C TRP A 601 23.70 -21.12 13.06
N LEU A 602 22.79 -20.59 12.24
CA LEU A 602 21.40 -21.04 12.18
C LEU A 602 21.30 -22.50 11.73
N MET A 603 22.07 -22.93 10.73
CA MET A 603 22.12 -24.34 10.32
C MET A 603 22.70 -25.23 11.42
N ARG A 604 23.73 -24.79 12.15
CA ARG A 604 24.24 -25.55 13.32
C ARG A 604 23.20 -25.67 14.44
N LEU A 605 22.35 -24.66 14.63
CA LEU A 605 21.27 -24.66 15.61
C LEU A 605 20.13 -25.59 15.16
N LEU A 606 19.66 -25.48 13.92
CA LEU A 606 18.63 -26.36 13.35
C LEU A 606 19.07 -27.84 13.40
N GLU A 607 20.31 -28.13 13.04
CA GLU A 607 20.86 -29.50 13.12
C GLU A 607 20.98 -30.02 14.57
N SER A 608 21.09 -29.15 15.57
CA SER A 608 21.08 -29.55 16.98
C SER A 608 19.67 -29.81 17.55
N ILE A 609 18.62 -29.28 16.92
CA ILE A 609 17.22 -29.39 17.37
C ILE A 609 16.50 -30.51 16.61
N PHE A 610 16.69 -30.59 15.28
CA PHE A 610 15.96 -31.49 14.39
C PHE A 610 16.81 -32.64 13.82
N GLY A 611 18.13 -32.61 14.04
CA GLY A 611 19.09 -33.53 13.43
C GLY A 611 19.61 -33.03 12.06
N PRO A 612 20.59 -33.73 11.47
CA PRO A 612 21.15 -33.36 10.16
C PRO A 612 20.13 -33.52 9.04
N PHE A 613 20.02 -32.50 8.20
CA PHE A 613 19.26 -32.48 6.94
C PHE A 613 20.13 -32.93 5.76
#